data_AF-A0A7S2WIJ4-F1
#
_entry.id   AF-A0A7S2WIJ4-F1
#
_cell.length_a   1.000
_cell.length_b   1.000
_cell.length_c   1.000
_cell.angle_alpha   90.00
_cell.angle_beta   90.00
_cell.angle_gamma   90.00
#
_symmetry.space_group_name_H-M   'P 1'
#
loop_
_entity.id
_entity.type
_entity.pdbx_description
1 polymer ?
#
loop_
_entity_poly.entity_id
_entity_poly.type
_entity_poly.pdbx_seq_one_letter_code
_entity_poly.pdbx_strand_id
1 'polypeptide(L)'
;AFQSERDAEVSLFDEQRASAEESNNAACEIKIEAARKTNQKLVDNVQTAANNAVTNMMGELCTMEQKVEDHRKESINLRRSLDEAISRLQRNQEDVIDRSLMKNILIDWHSKKGKARRDVLELMASVLHFSHDEKDKCDIGESTGTYRKVVDAVAPPISPAKIDPASLAGENVREKWVSFLLSECGDESADDQKVNQKDDIKR
;
A
#
# COMPACT_ATOMS: atom_id res chain seq x y z
N ALA A 1 -102.32 -36.98 -35.55
CA ALA A 1 -101.12 -37.31 -36.34
C ALA A 1 -100.23 -36.07 -36.49
N PHE A 2 -100.61 -35.06 -37.27
CA PHE A 2 -99.78 -33.86 -37.53
C PHE A 2 -99.30 -33.06 -36.32
N GLN A 3 -100.09 -32.89 -35.26
CA GLN A 3 -99.63 -32.18 -34.06
C GLN A 3 -98.54 -32.95 -33.31
N SER A 4 -98.71 -34.26 -33.14
CA SER A 4 -97.68 -35.11 -32.54
C SER A 4 -96.39 -35.15 -33.35
N GLU A 5 -96.49 -35.06 -34.68
CA GLU A 5 -95.33 -35.01 -35.57
C GLU A 5 -94.61 -33.66 -35.46
N ARG A 6 -95.35 -32.55 -35.42
CA ARG A 6 -94.80 -31.21 -35.19
C ARG A 6 -94.15 -31.09 -33.81
N ASP A 7 -94.79 -31.62 -32.77
CA ASP A 7 -94.25 -31.58 -31.40
C ASP A 7 -92.97 -32.43 -31.30
N ALA A 8 -92.90 -33.57 -31.99
CA ALA A 8 -91.69 -34.38 -32.11
C ALA A 8 -90.58 -33.67 -32.89
N GLU A 9 -90.93 -32.95 -33.98
CA GLU A 9 -89.99 -32.16 -34.76
C GLU A 9 -89.41 -30.99 -33.95
N VAL A 10 -90.25 -30.26 -33.21
CA VAL A 10 -89.79 -29.18 -32.30
C VAL A 10 -88.88 -29.75 -31.21
N SER A 11 -89.24 -30.89 -30.60
CA SER A 11 -88.40 -31.56 -29.61
C SER A 11 -87.04 -31.97 -30.17
N LEU A 12 -86.99 -32.46 -31.42
CA LEU A 12 -85.76 -32.82 -32.10
C LEU A 12 -84.87 -31.59 -32.34
N PHE A 13 -85.45 -30.47 -32.75
CA PHE A 13 -84.71 -29.21 -32.94
C PHE A 13 -84.16 -28.67 -31.62
N ASP A 14 -84.93 -28.72 -30.54
CA ASP A 14 -84.48 -28.30 -29.22
C ASP A 14 -83.36 -29.20 -28.69
N GLU A 15 -83.45 -30.51 -28.89
CA GLU A 15 -82.39 -31.47 -28.53
C GLU A 15 -81.12 -31.24 -29.36
N GLN A 16 -81.25 -31.01 -30.68
CA GLN A 16 -80.12 -30.70 -31.54
C GLN A 16 -79.44 -29.39 -31.14
N ARG A 17 -80.23 -28.38 -30.76
CA ARG A 17 -79.72 -27.10 -30.26
C ARG A 17 -79.00 -27.28 -28.92
N ALA A 18 -79.59 -28.02 -27.98
CA ALA A 18 -78.98 -28.30 -26.69
C ALA A 18 -77.65 -29.07 -26.86
N SER A 19 -77.62 -30.08 -27.73
CA SER A 19 -76.41 -30.83 -28.05
C SER A 19 -75.32 -29.95 -28.71
N ALA A 20 -75.71 -29.05 -29.61
CA ALA A 20 -74.79 -28.10 -30.23
C ALA A 20 -74.23 -27.09 -29.22
N GLU A 21 -75.07 -26.57 -28.31
CA GLU A 21 -74.65 -25.67 -27.23
C GLU A 21 -73.70 -26.38 -26.24
N GLU A 22 -73.99 -27.63 -25.87
CA GLU A 22 -73.12 -28.46 -25.02
C GLU A 22 -71.76 -28.72 -25.70
N SER A 23 -71.76 -29.12 -26.97
CA SER A 23 -70.53 -29.32 -27.73
C SER A 23 -69.72 -28.03 -27.86
N ASN A 24 -70.38 -26.88 -28.03
CA ASN A 24 -69.70 -25.58 -28.12
C ASN A 24 -69.11 -25.16 -26.76
N ASN A 25 -69.83 -25.40 -25.67
CA ASN A 25 -69.35 -25.12 -24.31
C ASN A 25 -68.12 -25.99 -23.98
N ALA A 26 -68.17 -27.29 -24.27
CA ALA A 26 -67.04 -28.20 -24.10
C ALA A 26 -65.83 -27.76 -24.93
N ALA A 27 -66.05 -27.35 -26.20
CA ALA A 27 -64.97 -26.84 -27.05
C ALA A 27 -64.37 -25.53 -26.52
N CYS A 28 -65.19 -24.65 -25.95
CA CYS A 28 -64.75 -23.41 -25.32
C CYS A 28 -63.91 -23.69 -24.06
N GLU A 29 -64.36 -24.61 -23.22
CA GLU A 29 -63.64 -25.02 -22.01
C GLU A 29 -62.25 -25.58 -22.33
N ILE A 30 -62.16 -26.47 -23.32
CA ILE A 30 -60.87 -27.01 -23.79
C ILE A 30 -59.94 -25.88 -24.27
N LYS A 31 -60.47 -24.88 -24.99
CA LYS A 31 -59.67 -23.73 -25.44
C LYS A 31 -59.16 -22.88 -24.28
N ILE A 32 -60.00 -22.64 -23.27
CA ILE A 32 -59.62 -21.89 -22.07
C ILE A 32 -58.55 -22.66 -21.29
N GLU A 33 -58.69 -23.97 -21.12
CA GLU A 33 -57.72 -24.80 -20.44
C GLU A 33 -56.38 -24.84 -21.19
N ALA A 34 -56.42 -25.00 -22.52
CA ALA A 34 -55.23 -24.93 -23.36
C ALA A 34 -54.51 -23.58 -23.21
N ALA A 35 -55.25 -22.47 -23.23
CA ALA A 35 -54.71 -21.13 -23.04
C ALA A 35 -54.11 -20.93 -21.63
N ARG A 36 -54.76 -21.45 -20.58
CA ARG A 36 -54.24 -21.44 -19.21
C ARG A 36 -52.93 -22.21 -19.12
N LYS A 37 -52.86 -23.40 -19.73
CA LYS A 37 -51.66 -24.24 -19.73
C LYS A 37 -50.50 -23.59 -20.48
N THR A 38 -50.76 -22.94 -21.61
CA THR A 38 -49.72 -22.19 -22.34
C THR A 38 -49.24 -20.99 -21.53
N ASN A 39 -50.14 -20.26 -20.89
CA ASN A 39 -49.78 -19.12 -20.05
C ASN A 39 -48.96 -19.55 -18.83
N GLN A 40 -49.33 -20.64 -18.17
CA GLN A 40 -48.57 -21.19 -17.06
C GLN A 40 -47.14 -21.53 -17.49
N LYS A 41 -46.99 -22.22 -18.63
CA LYS A 41 -45.67 -22.55 -19.18
C LYS A 41 -44.83 -21.29 -19.49
N LEU A 42 -45.46 -20.24 -20.00
CA LEU A 42 -44.77 -18.96 -20.25
C LEU A 42 -44.31 -18.31 -18.94
N VAL A 43 -45.14 -18.30 -17.90
CA VAL A 43 -44.79 -17.79 -16.57
C VAL A 43 -43.63 -18.58 -15.97
N ASP A 44 -43.67 -19.92 -16.03
CA ASP A 44 -42.60 -20.77 -15.51
C ASP A 44 -41.27 -20.54 -16.24
N ASN A 45 -41.32 -20.38 -17.57
CA ASN A 45 -40.14 -20.06 -18.38
C ASN A 45 -39.56 -18.69 -18.02
N VAL A 46 -40.41 -17.66 -17.87
CA VAL A 46 -39.98 -16.32 -17.47
C VAL A 46 -39.38 -16.35 -16.07
N GLN A 47 -39.99 -17.06 -15.12
CA GLN A 47 -39.47 -17.19 -13.77
C GLN A 47 -38.10 -17.87 -13.75
N THR A 48 -37.95 -18.95 -14.53
CA THR A 48 -36.67 -19.66 -14.64
C THR A 48 -35.59 -18.79 -15.26
N ALA A 49 -35.92 -18.07 -16.34
CA ALA A 49 -35.00 -17.14 -16.98
C ALA A 49 -34.59 -15.99 -16.04
N ALA A 50 -35.56 -15.43 -15.31
CA ALA A 50 -35.31 -14.38 -14.32
C ALA A 50 -34.42 -14.86 -13.17
N ASN A 51 -34.70 -16.05 -12.62
CA ASN A 51 -33.87 -16.65 -11.57
C ASN A 51 -32.43 -16.87 -12.06
N ASN A 52 -32.24 -17.43 -13.25
CA ASN A 52 -30.92 -17.64 -13.83
C ASN A 52 -30.18 -16.32 -14.06
N ALA A 53 -30.87 -15.28 -14.54
CA ALA A 53 -30.29 -13.95 -14.70
C ALA A 53 -29.84 -13.36 -13.36
N VAL A 54 -30.66 -13.47 -12.31
CA VAL A 54 -30.32 -13.02 -10.95
C VAL A 54 -29.13 -13.78 -10.39
N THR A 55 -29.09 -15.11 -10.53
CA THR A 55 -27.95 -15.92 -10.09
C THR A 55 -26.67 -15.54 -10.82
N ASN A 56 -26.72 -15.31 -12.13
CA ASN A 56 -25.56 -14.85 -12.90
C ASN A 56 -25.08 -13.48 -12.44
N MET A 57 -25.99 -12.52 -12.27
CA MET A 57 -25.65 -11.18 -11.76
C MET A 57 -25.05 -11.23 -10.36
N MET A 58 -25.55 -12.08 -9.46
CA MET A 58 -24.96 -12.28 -8.15
C MET A 58 -23.53 -12.84 -8.26
N GLY A 59 -23.31 -13.82 -9.14
CA GLY A 59 -21.97 -14.35 -9.41
C GLY A 59 -21.01 -13.27 -9.91
N GLU A 60 -21.44 -12.46 -10.87
CA GLU A 60 -20.65 -11.34 -11.38
C GLU A 60 -20.35 -10.30 -10.29
N LEU A 61 -21.33 -9.94 -9.46
CA LEU A 61 -21.13 -9.03 -8.33
C LEU A 61 -20.07 -9.56 -7.35
N CYS A 62 -20.12 -10.84 -6.98
CA CYS A 62 -19.10 -11.45 -6.12
C CYS A 62 -17.71 -11.38 -6.76
N THR A 63 -17.58 -11.64 -8.08
CA THR A 63 -16.28 -11.52 -8.75
C THR A 63 -15.76 -10.08 -8.79
N MET A 64 -16.65 -9.09 -8.94
CA MET A 64 -16.27 -7.68 -8.96
C MET A 64 -15.88 -7.20 -7.56
N GLU A 65 -16.59 -7.61 -6.52
CA GLU A 65 -16.24 -7.31 -5.12
C GLU A 65 -14.85 -7.86 -4.78
N GLN A 66 -14.55 -9.09 -5.18
CA GLN A 66 -13.23 -9.69 -5.00
C GLN A 66 -12.13 -8.86 -5.68
N LYS A 67 -12.34 -8.44 -6.94
CA LYS A 67 -11.38 -7.60 -7.68
C LYS A 67 -11.15 -6.25 -7.00
N VAL A 68 -12.20 -5.63 -6.47
CA VAL A 68 -12.09 -4.35 -5.74
C VAL A 68 -11.22 -4.52 -4.51
N GLU A 69 -11.41 -5.58 -3.73
CA GLU A 69 -10.58 -5.83 -2.55
C GLU A 69 -9.12 -6.15 -2.90
N ASP A 70 -8.88 -6.89 -3.99
CA ASP A 70 -7.52 -7.18 -4.46
C ASP A 70 -6.80 -5.90 -4.92
N HIS A 71 -7.47 -5.02 -5.67
CA HIS A 71 -6.92 -3.71 -6.02
C HIS A 71 -6.67 -2.83 -4.79
N ARG A 72 -7.52 -2.91 -3.76
CA ARG A 72 -7.32 -2.18 -2.51
C ARG A 72 -6.04 -2.64 -1.80
N LYS A 73 -5.81 -3.95 -1.72
CA LYS A 73 -4.60 -4.54 -1.14
C LYS A 73 -3.36 -4.17 -1.93
N GLU A 74 -3.41 -4.25 -3.26
CA GLU A 74 -2.31 -3.88 -4.14
C GLU A 74 -1.93 -2.39 -3.98
N SER A 75 -2.93 -1.50 -3.92
CA SER A 75 -2.73 -0.07 -3.69
C SER A 75 -2.00 0.22 -2.37
N ILE A 76 -2.38 -0.47 -1.28
CA ILE A 76 -1.71 -0.34 0.02
C ILE A 76 -0.26 -0.83 -0.07
N ASN A 77 -0.03 -1.97 -0.72
CA ASN A 77 1.31 -2.54 -0.86
C ASN A 77 2.23 -1.64 -1.70
N LEU A 78 1.72 -1.09 -2.81
CA LEU A 78 2.46 -0.14 -3.65
C LEU A 78 2.82 1.14 -2.89
N ARG A 79 1.89 1.70 -2.11
CA ARG A 79 2.17 2.87 -1.25
C ARG A 79 3.28 2.57 -0.25
N ARG A 80 3.21 1.43 0.44
CA ARG A 80 4.26 1.01 1.39
C ARG A 80 5.61 0.87 0.68
N SER A 81 5.64 0.21 -0.48
CA SER A 81 6.87 0.03 -1.25
C SER A 81 7.46 1.36 -1.72
N LEU A 82 6.61 2.32 -2.10
CA LEU A 82 7.03 3.68 -2.47
C LEU A 82 7.62 4.41 -1.26
N ASP A 83 6.95 4.39 -0.12
CA ASP A 83 7.41 5.04 1.12
C ASP A 83 8.77 4.46 1.58
N GLU A 84 8.95 3.15 1.45
CA GLU A 84 10.24 2.49 1.71
C GLU A 84 11.33 2.95 0.73
N ALA A 85 11.01 3.06 -0.57
CA ALA A 85 11.96 3.53 -1.57
C ALA A 85 12.36 5.00 -1.34
N ILE A 86 11.40 5.86 -1.01
CA ILE A 86 11.64 7.27 -0.63
C ILE A 86 12.53 7.32 0.61
N SER A 87 12.22 6.54 1.64
CA SER A 87 13.02 6.48 2.87
C SER A 87 14.46 6.04 2.60
N ARG A 88 14.67 5.07 1.70
CA ARG A 88 16.01 4.63 1.29
C ARG A 88 16.76 5.73 0.53
N LEU A 89 16.10 6.43 -0.38
CA LEU A 89 16.69 7.52 -1.14
C LEU A 89 17.09 8.71 -0.24
N GLN A 90 16.20 9.12 0.66
CA GLN A 90 16.47 10.20 1.60
C GLN A 90 17.65 9.86 2.52
N ARG A 91 17.67 8.64 3.09
CA ARG A 91 18.82 8.16 3.88
C ARG A 91 20.14 8.16 3.10
N ASN A 92 20.10 7.88 1.80
CA ASN A 92 21.30 7.82 0.97
C ASN A 92 21.74 9.20 0.46
N GLN A 93 20.84 10.18 0.37
CA GLN A 93 21.15 11.52 -0.16
C GLN A 93 21.63 12.49 0.92
N GLU A 94 21.21 12.31 2.17
CA GLU A 94 21.53 13.21 3.28
C GLU A 94 23.00 13.14 3.75
N ASP A 95 23.76 12.11 3.37
CA ASP A 95 25.17 11.92 3.77
C ASP A 95 26.17 12.05 2.60
N VAL A 96 25.74 12.60 1.46
CA VAL A 96 26.62 12.82 0.31
C VAL A 96 27.06 14.28 0.27
N ILE A 97 28.24 14.56 0.81
CA ILE A 97 28.86 15.87 0.70
C ILE A 97 29.60 15.99 -0.64
N ASP A 98 29.33 17.07 -1.37
CA ASP A 98 30.02 17.36 -2.63
C ASP A 98 31.55 17.51 -2.40
N ARG A 99 32.33 16.66 -3.07
CA ARG A 99 33.80 16.66 -3.01
C ARG A 99 34.40 18.00 -3.44
N SER A 100 33.80 18.66 -4.43
CA SER A 100 34.22 19.99 -4.89
C SER A 100 34.00 21.05 -3.81
N LEU A 101 32.85 20.99 -3.13
CA LEU A 101 32.56 21.87 -1.99
C LEU A 101 33.61 21.69 -0.89
N MET A 102 33.85 20.46 -0.44
CA MET A 102 34.84 20.20 0.62
C MET A 102 36.26 20.61 0.21
N LYS A 103 36.65 20.34 -1.05
CA LYS A 103 37.93 20.81 -1.59
C LYS A 103 38.05 22.33 -1.50
N ASN A 104 37.02 23.06 -1.89
CA ASN A 104 37.04 24.53 -1.86
C ASN A 104 37.09 25.07 -0.43
N ILE A 105 36.32 24.50 0.50
CA ILE A 105 36.35 24.88 1.92
C ILE A 105 37.75 24.65 2.50
N LEU A 106 38.40 23.52 2.19
CA LEU A 106 39.76 23.22 2.65
C LEU A 106 40.81 24.20 2.09
N ILE A 107 40.71 24.55 0.81
CA ILE A 107 41.58 25.55 0.17
C ILE A 107 41.39 26.92 0.82
N ASP A 108 40.13 27.33 1.06
CA ASP A 108 39.79 28.59 1.72
C ASP A 108 40.31 28.65 3.16
N TRP A 109 40.16 27.55 3.90
CA TRP A 109 40.65 27.43 5.26
C TRP A 109 42.17 27.57 5.34
N HIS A 110 42.89 26.91 4.44
CA HIS A 110 44.35 26.98 4.38
C HIS A 110 44.85 28.38 3.98
N SER A 111 44.10 29.08 3.11
CA SER A 111 44.49 30.38 2.57
C SER A 111 44.21 31.56 3.51
N LYS A 112 43.24 31.42 4.43
CA LYS A 112 42.84 32.48 5.38
C LYS A 112 43.62 32.40 6.69
N LYS A 113 43.67 33.52 7.43
CA LYS A 113 44.30 33.61 8.76
C LYS A 113 43.39 34.33 9.76
N GLY A 114 43.64 34.13 11.05
CA GLY A 114 42.91 34.79 12.13
C GLY A 114 41.41 34.48 12.10
N LYS A 115 40.57 35.50 12.33
CA LYS A 115 39.11 35.36 12.40
C LYS A 115 38.49 34.71 11.16
N ALA A 116 38.94 35.09 9.96
CA ALA A 116 38.41 34.55 8.71
C ALA A 116 38.67 33.05 8.54
N ARG A 117 39.74 32.51 9.15
CA ARG A 117 40.02 31.06 9.17
C ARG A 117 39.07 30.33 10.12
N ARG A 118 38.74 30.96 11.27
CA ARG A 118 37.76 30.45 12.23
C ARG A 118 36.36 30.41 11.64
N ASP A 119 35.94 31.45 10.92
CA ASP A 119 34.65 31.49 10.22
C ASP A 119 34.53 30.33 9.20
N VAL A 120 35.62 29.95 8.52
CA VAL A 120 35.61 28.78 7.60
C VAL A 120 35.56 27.46 8.37
N LEU A 121 36.22 27.34 9.52
CA LEU A 121 36.09 26.15 10.39
C LEU A 121 34.68 25.98 10.91
N GLU A 122 34.01 27.06 11.30
CA GLU A 122 32.62 27.02 11.76
C GLU A 122 31.67 26.57 10.65
N LEU A 123 31.89 27.06 9.42
CA LEU A 123 31.16 26.60 8.25
C LEU A 123 31.42 25.12 7.95
N MET A 124 32.68 24.67 8.03
CA MET A 124 33.04 23.26 7.85
C MET A 124 32.40 22.36 8.92
N ALA A 125 32.42 22.78 10.18
CA ALA A 125 31.79 22.07 11.30
C ALA A 125 30.26 22.00 11.13
N SER A 126 29.64 23.01 10.52
CA SER A 126 28.21 23.00 10.22
C SER A 126 27.86 22.07 9.05
N VAL A 127 28.68 22.07 7.99
CA VAL A 127 28.52 21.17 6.82
C VAL A 127 28.77 19.70 7.19
N LEU A 128 29.70 19.44 8.12
CA LEU A 128 30.02 18.11 8.61
C LEU A 128 29.22 17.70 9.85
N HIS A 129 28.24 18.51 10.27
CA HIS A 129 27.38 18.25 11.42
C HIS A 129 28.11 17.92 12.74
N PHE A 130 29.19 18.65 13.05
CA PHE A 130 29.92 18.48 14.31
C PHE A 130 28.98 18.73 15.50
N SER A 131 29.00 17.82 16.45
CA SER A 131 28.43 17.98 17.79
C SER A 131 29.13 19.11 18.56
N HIS A 132 28.51 19.57 19.65
CA HIS A 132 29.09 20.62 20.49
C HIS A 132 30.48 20.22 21.03
N ASP A 133 30.60 18.98 21.49
CA ASP A 133 31.87 18.41 21.98
C ASP A 133 32.97 18.37 20.90
N GLU A 134 32.61 18.12 19.64
CA GLU A 134 33.55 18.13 18.51
C GLU A 134 33.96 19.54 18.10
N LYS A 135 33.05 20.52 18.21
CA LYS A 135 33.36 21.94 17.99
C LYS A 135 34.33 22.47 19.04
N ASP A 136 34.19 22.04 20.29
CA ASP A 136 35.09 22.42 21.38
C ASP A 136 36.50 21.86 21.18
N LYS A 137 36.63 20.61 20.72
CA LYS A 137 37.94 19.99 20.37
C LYS A 137 38.67 20.71 19.24
N CYS A 138 37.96 21.48 18.42
CA CYS A 138 38.51 22.22 17.29
C CYS A 138 38.76 23.71 17.58
N ASP A 139 38.67 24.14 18.85
CA ASP A 139 38.72 25.55 19.28
C ASP A 139 37.69 26.44 18.56
N ILE A 140 36.57 25.86 18.09
CA ILE A 140 35.47 26.57 17.45
C ILE A 140 34.46 27.02 18.51
N GLY A 141 34.33 26.25 19.60
CA GLY A 141 33.47 26.51 20.75
C GLY A 141 33.48 27.98 21.21
N GLU A 142 32.30 28.49 21.57
CA GLU A 142 32.11 29.87 22.01
C GLU A 142 32.90 30.13 23.31
N SER A 143 34.12 30.66 23.18
CA SER A 143 34.72 31.43 24.26
C SER A 143 33.93 32.73 24.39
N THR A 144 32.87 32.70 25.22
CA THR A 144 32.30 33.85 25.93
C THR A 144 32.51 35.20 25.26
N GLY A 145 31.72 35.51 24.23
CA GLY A 145 31.71 36.85 23.66
C GLY A 145 31.05 36.96 22.29
N THR A 146 29.90 37.62 22.26
CA THR A 146 29.13 38.06 21.08
C THR A 146 28.45 36.96 20.25
N TYR A 147 27.21 36.67 20.63
CA TYR A 147 26.18 36.04 19.81
C TYR A 147 26.14 36.63 18.39
N ARG A 148 26.71 35.92 17.42
CA ARG A 148 26.48 36.19 16.00
C ARG A 148 25.40 35.21 15.55
N LYS A 149 24.17 35.71 15.42
CA LYS A 149 23.04 35.01 14.78
C LYS A 149 23.46 34.55 13.38
N VAL A 150 23.93 33.32 13.26
CA VAL A 150 23.86 32.59 11.99
C VAL A 150 22.50 31.91 12.01
N VAL A 151 21.77 32.12 10.91
CA VAL A 151 20.39 31.69 10.72
C VAL A 151 20.32 30.19 10.97
N ASP A 152 19.59 29.83 12.02
CA ASP A 152 19.20 28.47 12.36
C ASP A 152 18.29 27.96 11.24
N ALA A 153 18.90 27.43 10.19
CA ALA A 153 18.20 26.66 9.18
C ALA A 153 17.71 25.42 9.92
N VAL A 154 16.42 25.41 10.26
CA VAL A 154 15.69 24.30 10.87
C VAL A 154 15.93 23.05 10.05
N ALA A 155 16.99 22.32 10.41
CA ALA A 155 17.22 20.96 9.98
C ALA A 155 16.54 20.08 11.04
N PRO A 156 15.64 19.16 10.65
CA PRO A 156 15.08 18.19 11.58
C PRO A 156 16.21 17.42 12.27
N PRO A 157 16.03 16.94 13.52
CA PRO A 157 17.05 16.16 14.21
C PRO A 157 17.30 14.85 13.45
N ILE A 158 18.38 14.80 12.69
CA ILE A 158 18.81 13.62 11.93
C ILE A 158 19.45 12.62 12.90
N SER A 159 19.16 11.34 12.67
CA SER A 159 19.66 10.22 13.47
C SER A 159 21.19 10.24 13.57
N PRO A 160 21.78 9.77 14.68
CA PRO A 160 23.23 9.75 14.85
C PRO A 160 23.90 8.96 13.73
N ALA A 161 25.06 9.43 13.28
CA ALA A 161 25.88 8.80 12.26
C ALA A 161 26.02 7.29 12.53
N LYS A 162 25.98 6.47 11.47
CA LYS A 162 26.12 5.00 11.56
C LYS A 162 27.44 4.54 12.17
N ILE A 163 28.43 5.42 12.24
CA ILE A 163 29.77 5.12 12.75
C ILE A 163 29.98 5.98 13.98
N ASP A 164 30.16 5.32 15.14
CA ASP A 164 30.62 5.99 16.33
C ASP A 164 32.09 6.39 16.12
N PRO A 165 32.44 7.68 16.05
CA PRO A 165 33.83 8.11 15.89
C PRO A 165 34.73 7.69 17.06
N ALA A 166 34.16 7.27 18.20
CA ALA A 166 34.89 6.67 19.31
C ALA A 166 35.30 5.21 19.07
N SER A 167 34.69 4.53 18.09
CA SER A 167 34.99 3.12 17.73
C SER A 167 36.17 2.97 16.75
N LEU A 168 36.58 4.05 16.08
CA LEU A 168 37.70 4.05 15.13
C LEU A 168 39.04 4.12 15.88
N ALA A 169 39.77 3.01 15.92
CA ALA A 169 41.08 2.91 16.56
C ALA A 169 42.17 3.62 15.73
N GLY A 170 43.04 4.40 16.39
CA GLY A 170 44.20 5.06 15.78
C GLY A 170 44.47 6.47 16.30
N GLU A 171 45.75 6.82 16.50
CA GLU A 171 46.18 8.13 17.02
C GLU A 171 46.26 9.19 15.91
N ASN A 172 46.40 8.76 14.65
CA ASN A 172 46.49 9.65 13.49
C ASN A 172 45.44 9.32 12.41
N VAL A 173 45.19 10.30 11.51
CA VAL A 173 44.18 10.19 10.43
C VAL A 173 44.43 9.00 9.51
N ARG A 174 45.71 8.63 9.30
CA ARG A 174 46.08 7.48 8.47
C ARG A 174 45.64 6.17 9.13
N GLU A 175 45.87 6.01 10.42
CA GLU A 175 45.44 4.83 11.19
C GLU A 175 43.91 4.73 11.26
N LYS A 176 43.21 5.85 11.47
CA LYS A 176 41.75 5.88 11.43
C LYS A 176 41.18 5.52 10.06
N TRP A 177 41.84 5.95 8.98
CA TRP A 177 41.46 5.58 7.61
C TRP A 177 41.71 4.09 7.33
N VAL A 178 42.84 3.54 7.79
CA VAL A 178 43.11 2.10 7.69
C VAL A 178 42.11 1.30 8.52
N SER A 179 41.78 1.73 9.74
CA SER A 179 40.76 1.10 10.58
C SER A 179 39.38 1.15 9.94
N PHE A 180 39.02 2.27 9.31
CA PHE A 180 37.78 2.41 8.55
C PHE A 180 37.73 1.41 7.38
N LEU A 181 38.78 1.36 6.55
CA LEU A 181 38.86 0.41 5.43
C LEU A 181 38.78 -1.05 5.90
N LEU A 182 39.41 -1.38 7.02
CA LEU A 182 39.34 -2.72 7.60
C LEU A 182 37.94 -3.05 8.13
N SER A 183 37.25 -2.08 8.76
CA SER A 183 35.86 -2.25 9.20
C SER A 183 34.87 -2.40 8.04
N GLU A 184 35.14 -1.75 6.90
CA GLU A 184 34.30 -1.82 5.70
C GLU A 184 34.57 -3.09 4.86
N CYS A 185 35.76 -3.68 4.97
CA CYS A 185 36.12 -4.95 4.33
C CYS A 185 35.63 -6.20 5.07
N GLY A 186 34.98 -6.05 6.23
CA GLY A 186 34.32 -7.14 6.95
C GLY A 186 35.28 -8.06 7.70
N ASP A 187 35.70 -7.63 8.88
CA ASP A 187 36.00 -8.53 10.00
C ASP A 187 34.91 -8.35 11.07
N GLU A 188 33.68 -8.78 10.76
CA GLU A 188 32.66 -9.10 11.78
C GLU A 188 32.96 -10.47 12.43
N SER A 189 34.20 -10.71 12.83
CA SER A 189 34.56 -11.98 13.46
C SER A 189 35.63 -11.81 14.52
N ALA A 190 35.26 -11.32 15.70
CA ALA A 190 36.04 -11.61 16.93
C ALA A 190 35.39 -11.33 18.30
N ASP A 191 34.17 -10.79 18.47
CA ASP A 191 33.72 -10.39 19.82
C ASP A 191 32.49 -11.10 20.43
N ASP A 192 31.93 -12.12 19.78
CA ASP A 192 30.84 -12.93 20.37
C ASP A 192 31.30 -14.12 21.23
N GLN A 193 32.57 -14.16 21.64
CA GLN A 193 33.11 -15.21 22.53
C GLN A 193 33.63 -14.67 23.87
N LYS A 194 32.81 -13.94 24.65
CA LYS A 194 33.12 -13.68 26.07
C LYS A 194 31.97 -13.81 27.08
N VAL A 195 30.79 -14.29 26.70
CA VAL A 195 29.64 -14.36 27.65
C VAL A 195 29.35 -15.76 28.21
N ASN A 196 29.81 -16.86 27.60
CA ASN A 196 29.44 -18.23 28.04
C ASN A 196 30.53 -19.00 28.81
N GLN A 197 31.23 -18.36 29.75
CA GLN A 197 32.19 -19.08 30.60
C GLN A 197 32.27 -18.50 32.04
N LYS A 198 31.14 -18.35 32.73
CA LYS A 198 31.14 -18.03 34.18
C LYS A 198 30.15 -18.78 35.08
N ASP A 199 29.33 -19.70 34.56
CA ASP A 199 28.31 -20.36 35.39
C ASP A 199 28.67 -21.77 35.93
N ASP A 200 29.88 -22.27 35.70
CA ASP A 200 30.26 -23.64 36.12
C ASP A 200 31.33 -23.73 37.22
N ILE A 201 31.35 -22.80 38.18
CA ILE A 201 32.08 -23.04 39.45
C ILE A 201 31.27 -22.50 40.63
N LYS A 202 30.35 -23.32 41.13
CA LYS A 202 29.96 -23.45 42.55
C LYS A 202 28.94 -24.60 42.71
N ARG A 203 29.47 -25.81 42.88
CA ARG A 203 28.86 -26.86 43.71
C ARG A 203 29.90 -27.30 44.72
#